data_AF-A0A1X9MCQ6-F1
#
_entry.id   AF-A0A1X9MCQ6-F1
#
_cell.length_a   1.000
_cell.length_b   1.000
_cell.length_c   1.000
_cell.angle_alpha   90.00
_cell.angle_beta   90.00
_cell.angle_gamma   90.00
#
_symmetry.space_group_name_H-M   'P 1'
#
loop_
_entity.id
_entity.type
_entity.pdbx_description
1 polymer ?
#
loop_
_entity_poly.entity_id
_entity_poly.type
_entity_poly.pdbx_seq_one_letter_code
_entity_poly.pdbx_strand_id
1 'polypeptide(L)' 'MNQLTTKELAFIEDEIRAEEITAKTLNWCASQCKDEQIRTILEQLAEQHQLQIGELAQYFNRAGMIQ' A
#
# COMPACT_ATOMS: atom_id res chain seq x y z
N MET A 1 -19.99 -12.07 12.61
CA MET A 1 -18.74 -11.76 11.90
C MET A 1 -19.11 -11.67 10.43
N ASN A 2 -19.00 -10.49 9.83
CA ASN A 2 -19.32 -10.31 8.41
C ASN A 2 -18.16 -10.90 7.60
N GLN A 3 -18.39 -12.06 7.00
CA GLN A 3 -17.49 -12.60 5.99
C GLN A 3 -17.49 -11.64 4.80
N LEU A 4 -16.29 -11.20 4.40
CA LEU A 4 -16.16 -10.43 3.17
C LEU A 4 -16.51 -11.35 1.99
N THR A 5 -17.35 -10.85 1.11
CA THR A 5 -17.67 -11.49 -0.16
C THR A 5 -16.42 -11.54 -1.05
N THR A 6 -16.41 -12.46 -2.01
CA THR A 6 -15.33 -12.55 -3.01
C THR A 6 -15.08 -11.22 -3.74
N LYS A 7 -16.11 -10.40 -3.93
CA LYS A 7 -15.99 -9.06 -4.53
C LYS A 7 -15.24 -8.09 -3.62
N GLU A 8 -15.51 -8.11 -2.32
CA GLU A 8 -14.83 -7.25 -1.36
C GLU A 8 -13.38 -7.68 -1.16
N LEU A 9 -13.09 -8.98 -1.18
CA LEU A 9 -11.72 -9.50 -1.17
C LEU A 9 -10.94 -9.07 -2.43
N ALA A 10 -11.53 -9.21 -3.61
CA ALA A 10 -10.90 -8.77 -4.86
C ALA A 10 -10.65 -7.25 -4.86
N PHE A 11 -11.58 -6.46 -4.32
CA PHE A 11 -11.40 -5.02 -4.18
C PHE A 11 -10.23 -4.67 -3.26
N ILE A 12 -10.11 -5.33 -2.10
CA ILE A 12 -8.98 -5.12 -1.18
C ILE A 12 -7.65 -5.52 -1.83
N GLU A 13 -7.63 -6.62 -2.60
CA GLU A 13 -6.45 -7.04 -3.34
C GLU A 13 -6.01 -5.99 -4.38
N ASP A 14 -6.97 -5.41 -5.11
CA ASP A 14 -6.68 -4.36 -6.08
C ASP A 14 -6.18 -3.07 -5.40
N GLU A 15 -6.75 -2.69 -4.26
CA GLU A 15 -6.29 -1.53 -3.48
C GLU A 15 -4.86 -1.75 -2.96
N ILE A 16 -4.52 -2.95 -2.48
CA ILE A 16 -3.14 -3.30 -2.08
C ILE A 16 -2.17 -3.11 -3.25
N ARG A 17 -2.53 -3.57 -4.46
CA ARG A 17 -1.69 -3.41 -5.65
C ARG A 17 -1.55 -1.95 -6.05
N ALA A 18 -2.63 -1.17 -6.00
CA ALA A 18 -2.60 0.25 -6.32
C ALA A 18 -1.65 1.00 -5.36
N GLU A 19 -1.71 0.67 -4.08
CA GLU A 19 -0.86 1.27 -3.05
C GLU A 19 0.62 0.89 -3.26
N GLU A 20 0.92 -0.36 -3.63
CA GLU A 20 2.27 -0.79 -3.98
C GLU A 20 2.85 -0.02 -5.16
N ILE A 21 2.04 0.23 -6.19
CA ILE A 21 2.45 1.02 -7.35
C ILE A 21 2.74 2.46 -6.90
N THR A 22 1.88 3.06 -6.10
CA THR A 22 2.07 4.41 -5.57
C THR A 22 3.38 4.54 -4.78
N ALA A 23 3.65 3.62 -3.85
CA ALA A 23 4.89 3.62 -3.07
C ALA A 23 6.14 3.48 -3.95
N LYS A 24 6.09 2.62 -4.98
CA LYS A 24 7.19 2.45 -5.94
C LYS A 24 7.39 3.71 -6.78
N THR A 25 6.31 4.32 -7.25
CA THR A 25 6.36 5.57 -8.02
C THR A 25 6.94 6.71 -7.19
N LEU A 26 6.57 6.84 -5.93
CA LEU A 26 7.12 7.87 -5.04
C LEU A 26 8.62 7.70 -4.81
N ASN A 27 9.07 6.47 -4.56
CA ASN A 27 10.50 6.17 -4.46
C ASN A 27 11.25 6.47 -5.77
N TRP A 28 10.65 6.13 -6.92
CA TRP A 28 11.22 6.47 -8.21
C TRP A 28 11.32 7.99 -8.39
N CYS A 29 10.27 8.75 -8.09
CA CYS A 29 10.29 10.21 -8.11
C CYS A 29 11.38 10.78 -7.20
N ALA A 30 11.52 10.25 -5.97
CA ALA A 30 12.55 10.65 -5.03
C ALA A 30 13.97 10.48 -5.62
N SER A 31 14.21 9.37 -6.33
CA SER A 31 15.49 9.10 -6.99
C SER A 31 15.84 10.08 -8.12
N GLN A 32 14.83 10.74 -8.70
CA GLN A 32 15.01 11.73 -9.77
C GLN A 32 15.14 13.16 -9.22
N CYS A 33 14.86 13.38 -7.93
CA CYS A 33 14.96 14.68 -7.29
C CYS A 33 16.42 15.03 -6.94
N LYS A 34 16.82 16.27 -7.26
CA LYS A 34 18.09 16.85 -6.84
C LYS A 34 17.99 17.63 -5.52
N ASP A 35 16.79 18.11 -5.23
CA ASP A 35 16.47 18.80 -3.99
C ASP A 35 16.31 17.77 -2.86
N GLU A 36 17.11 17.94 -1.81
CA GLU A 36 17.15 17.02 -0.67
C GLU A 36 15.87 17.05 0.15
N GLN A 37 15.22 18.21 0.31
CA GLN A 37 13.97 18.32 1.06
C GLN A 37 12.84 17.59 0.33
N ILE A 38 12.74 17.79 -0.99
CA ILE A 38 11.71 17.12 -1.80
C ILE A 38 11.94 15.61 -1.82
N ARG A 39 13.20 15.16 -1.95
CA ARG A 39 13.53 13.73 -1.90
C ARG A 39 13.08 13.12 -0.57
N THR A 40 13.41 13.74 0.56
CA THR A 40 13.03 13.23 1.89
C THR A 40 11.51 13.18 2.06
N ILE A 41 10.77 14.18 1.57
CA ILE A 41 9.30 14.15 1.62
C ILE A 41 8.74 12.97 0.82
N LEU A 42 9.27 12.72 -0.38
CA LEU A 42 8.82 11.61 -1.23
C LEU A 42 9.17 10.24 -0.63
N GLU A 43 10.34 10.10 -0.01
CA GLU A 43 10.75 8.88 0.71
C GLU A 43 9.83 8.63 1.91
N GLN A 44 9.50 9.66 2.70
CA GLN A 44 8.57 9.54 3.83
C GLN A 44 7.15 9.15 3.38
N LEU A 45 6.67 9.73 2.28
CA LEU A 45 5.38 9.34 1.71
C LEU A 45 5.40 7.89 1.25
N ALA A 46 6.47 7.47 0.56
CA ALA A 46 6.62 6.10 0.11
C ALA A 46 6.63 5.09 1.29
N GLU A 47 7.32 5.44 2.38
CA GLU A 47 7.33 4.63 3.61
C GLU A 47 5.93 4.54 4.24
N GLN A 48 5.18 5.65 4.29
CA GLN A 48 3.81 5.65 4.79
C GLN A 48 2.90 4.71 3.99
N HIS A 49 2.97 4.74 2.66
CA HIS A 49 2.22 3.82 1.81
C HIS A 49 2.65 2.35 2.01
N GLN A 50 3.94 2.07 2.25
CA GLN A 50 4.42 0.73 2.60
C GLN A 50 3.83 0.20 3.91
N LEU A 51 3.67 1.06 4.93
CA LEU A 51 3.01 0.69 6.18
C LEU A 51 1.53 0.34 5.95
N GLN A 52 0.83 1.15 5.14
CA GLN A 52 -0.59 0.93 4.80
C GLN A 52 -0.81 -0.39 4.05
N ILE A 53 0.08 -0.73 3.11
CA ILE A 53 0.08 -2.05 2.44
C ILE A 53 0.16 -3.18 3.48
N GLY A 54 1.06 -3.05 4.47
CA GLY A 54 1.21 -4.04 5.53
C GLY A 54 -0.06 -4.21 6.37
N GLU A 55 -0.73 -3.11 6.72
CA GLU A 55 -2.00 -3.14 7.46
C GLU A 55 -3.14 -3.78 6.64
N LEU A 56 -3.28 -3.39 5.37
CA LEU A 56 -4.28 -3.94 4.46
C LEU A 56 -4.06 -5.43 4.20
N ALA A 57 -2.80 -5.86 4.01
CA ALA A 57 -2.46 -7.26 3.85
C ALA A 57 -2.75 -8.08 5.11
N GLN A 58 -2.49 -7.53 6.31
CA GLN A 58 -2.88 -8.19 7.56
C GLN A 58 -4.40 -8.30 7.70
N TYR A 59 -5.14 -7.26 7.35
CA TYR A 59 -6.60 -7.27 7.36
C TYR A 59 -7.17 -8.29 6.37
N PHE A 60 -6.65 -8.33 5.14
CA PHE A 60 -7.00 -9.31 4.11
C PHE A 60 -6.78 -10.74 4.59
N ASN A 61 -5.61 -11.03 5.17
CA ASN A 61 -5.31 -12.36 5.71
C ASN A 61 -6.23 -12.75 6.86
N ARG A 62 -6.56 -11.82 7.79
CA ARG A 62 -7.51 -12.08 8.89
C ARG A 62 -8.93 -12.32 8.37
N ALA A 63 -9.35 -11.61 7.33
CA ALA A 63 -10.66 -11.78 6.72
C ALA A 63 -10.77 -13.09 5.91
N GLY A 64 -9.67 -13.54 5.29
CA GLY A 64 -9.59 -14.80 4.55
C GLY A 64 -9.31 -16.05 5.41
N MET A 65 -8.80 -15.90 6.65
CA MET A 65 -8.44 -17.02 7.54
C MET A 65 -9.61 -17.67 8.30
N ILE A 66 -10.85 -17.22 8.10
CA ILE A 66 -12.02 -17.93 8.65
C ILE A 66 -12.53 -18.90 7.57
N GLN A 67 -11.76 -19.97 7.34
CA GLN A 67 -12.26 -21.19 6.67
C GLN A 67 -13.14 -21.98 7.64
#